data_AF-A0A533YJM6-F1
#
_entry.id   AF-A0A533YJM6-F1
#
_cell.length_a   1.000
_cell.length_b   1.000
_cell.length_c   1.000
_cell.angle_alpha   90.00
_cell.angle_beta   90.00
_cell.angle_gamma   90.00
#
_symmetry.space_group_name_H-M   'P 1'
#
loop_
_entity.id
_entity.type
_entity.pdbx_description
1 polymer ?
#
loop_
_entity_poly.entity_id
_entity_poly.type
_entity_poly.pdbx_seq_one_letter_code
_entity_poly.pdbx_strand_id
1 'polypeptide(L)'
;MIETSAIEHFLDELDVTPLDWVAVYGHGHHDPGHDERLFNLNRERDAKREGNPALQWRMTFLWPGELSNYDPKNGGFRVAVGPKFNPTRWGIVRFTLEEVSSDLIVLPMAALRDVLRARLEKGEHVEIEVAMTGRLIPEESILCGVRGMGLSRLLNSSRPALFVAVGEMDQACVSSDNRGS
;
A
#
# COMPACT_ATOMS: atom_id res chain seq x y z
N MET A 1 13.05 4.82 3.93
CA MET A 1 12.51 4.04 2.79
C MET A 1 12.36 2.61 3.29
N ILE A 2 11.17 2.04 3.19
CA ILE A 2 10.96 0.64 3.59
C ILE A 2 11.20 -0.23 2.35
N GLU A 3 12.27 -1.01 2.40
CA GLU A 3 12.56 -2.09 1.46
C GLU A 3 11.87 -3.38 1.91
N THR A 4 11.78 -4.39 1.04
CA THR A 4 11.11 -5.68 1.34
C THR A 4 11.56 -6.28 2.67
N SER A 5 12.86 -6.23 2.98
CA SER A 5 13.43 -6.70 4.25
C SER A 5 12.88 -5.96 5.47
N ALA A 6 12.66 -4.65 5.36
CA ALA A 6 12.07 -3.84 6.42
C ALA A 6 10.56 -4.08 6.56
N ILE A 7 9.85 -4.39 5.47
CA ILE A 7 8.45 -4.85 5.52
C ILE A 7 8.38 -6.17 6.29
N GLU A 8 9.23 -7.13 5.94
CA GLU A 8 9.23 -8.44 6.58
C GLU A 8 9.58 -8.38 8.06
N HIS A 9 10.62 -7.63 8.42
CA HIS A 9 11.00 -7.41 9.82
C HIS A 9 9.87 -6.75 10.61
N PHE A 10 9.19 -5.76 10.01
CA PHE A 10 8.05 -5.14 10.65
C PHE A 10 6.91 -6.14 10.89
N LEU A 11 6.60 -6.99 9.93
CA LEU A 11 5.53 -7.99 10.06
C LEU A 11 5.90 -9.10 11.07
N ASP A 12 7.17 -9.47 11.18
CA ASP A 12 7.65 -10.38 12.24
C ASP A 12 7.40 -9.81 13.62
N GLU A 13 7.73 -8.56 13.82
CA GLU A 13 7.55 -7.90 15.11
C GLU A 13 6.06 -7.68 15.42
N LEU A 14 5.26 -7.42 14.39
CA LEU A 14 3.83 -7.14 14.55
C LEU A 14 2.99 -8.40 14.78
N ASP A 15 3.24 -9.47 14.02
CA ASP A 15 2.28 -10.56 13.85
C ASP A 15 2.94 -11.96 13.92
N VAL A 16 4.27 -11.99 14.13
CA VAL A 16 5.14 -13.12 14.49
C VAL A 16 5.23 -14.28 13.47
N THR A 17 4.11 -14.69 12.86
CA THR A 17 4.04 -15.84 11.94
C THR A 17 3.29 -15.48 10.65
N PRO A 18 3.91 -15.70 9.47
CA PRO A 18 3.22 -15.66 8.18
C PRO A 18 2.03 -16.61 8.11
N LEU A 19 1.04 -16.26 7.29
CA LEU A 19 -0.15 -17.09 7.08
C LEU A 19 0.14 -18.27 6.15
N ASP A 20 -0.47 -19.41 6.45
CA ASP A 20 -0.64 -20.49 5.47
C ASP A 20 -1.76 -20.09 4.49
N TRP A 21 -1.39 -19.41 3.41
CA TRP A 21 -2.33 -18.94 2.40
C TRP A 21 -3.15 -20.07 1.78
N VAL A 22 -2.60 -21.29 1.68
CA VAL A 22 -3.33 -22.45 1.14
C VAL A 22 -4.48 -22.83 2.07
N ALA A 23 -4.22 -22.87 3.39
CA ALA A 23 -5.25 -23.17 4.39
C ALA A 23 -6.31 -22.06 4.51
N VAL A 24 -5.90 -20.79 4.36
CA VAL A 24 -6.80 -19.65 4.45
C VAL A 24 -7.70 -19.54 3.21
N TYR A 25 -7.13 -19.75 2.02
CA TYR A 25 -7.79 -19.45 0.77
C TYR A 25 -8.61 -20.62 0.21
N GLY A 26 -8.23 -21.87 0.50
CA GLY A 26 -8.98 -23.07 0.07
C GLY A 26 -9.14 -23.12 -1.45
N HIS A 27 -10.39 -23.17 -1.95
CA HIS A 27 -10.72 -23.08 -3.38
C HIS A 27 -11.03 -21.64 -3.87
N GLY A 28 -10.55 -20.63 -3.13
CA GLY A 28 -10.74 -19.21 -3.41
C GLY A 28 -12.14 -18.71 -3.11
N HIS A 29 -12.54 -17.61 -3.75
CA HIS A 29 -13.84 -16.94 -3.50
C HIS A 29 -15.08 -17.81 -3.76
N HIS A 30 -14.93 -18.96 -4.41
CA HIS A 30 -16.02 -19.91 -4.64
C HIS A 30 -16.16 -20.95 -3.53
N ASP A 31 -15.25 -20.96 -2.55
CA ASP A 31 -15.28 -21.88 -1.43
C ASP A 31 -16.33 -21.45 -0.39
N PRO A 32 -17.32 -22.30 -0.05
CA PRO A 32 -18.29 -21.99 0.99
C PRO A 32 -17.60 -21.61 2.31
N GLY A 33 -18.00 -20.47 2.88
CA GLY A 33 -17.44 -19.96 4.14
C GLY A 33 -16.09 -19.26 4.00
N HIS A 34 -15.58 -19.01 2.79
CA HIS A 34 -14.34 -18.26 2.55
C HIS A 34 -14.30 -16.90 3.28
N ASP A 35 -15.34 -16.08 3.07
CA ASP A 35 -15.43 -14.74 3.67
C ASP A 35 -15.50 -14.80 5.21
N GLU A 36 -16.24 -15.77 5.76
CA GLU A 36 -16.36 -15.96 7.21
C GLU A 36 -15.04 -16.40 7.85
N ARG A 37 -14.29 -17.30 7.19
CA ARG A 37 -12.94 -17.70 7.63
C ARG A 37 -11.97 -16.52 7.59
N LEU A 38 -11.97 -15.73 6.52
CA LEU A 38 -11.13 -14.53 6.43
C LEU A 38 -11.49 -13.49 7.50
N PHE A 39 -12.78 -13.25 7.71
CA PHE A 39 -13.25 -12.31 8.73
C PHE A 39 -12.82 -12.74 10.15
N ASN A 40 -13.05 -14.00 10.50
CA ASN A 40 -12.66 -14.53 11.81
C ASN A 40 -11.14 -14.50 12.00
N LEU A 41 -10.37 -14.87 10.97
CA LEU A 41 -8.91 -14.81 10.99
C LEU A 41 -8.40 -13.38 11.23
N ASN A 42 -8.93 -12.39 10.51
CA ASN A 42 -8.52 -10.99 10.69
C ASN A 42 -8.83 -10.55 12.14
N ARG A 43 -10.03 -10.81 12.66
CA ARG A 43 -10.39 -10.45 14.05
C ARG A 43 -9.50 -11.12 15.10
N GLU A 44 -9.21 -12.41 14.95
CA GLU A 44 -8.33 -13.12 15.88
C GLU A 44 -6.93 -12.55 15.90
N ARG A 45 -6.42 -12.10 14.74
CA ARG A 45 -5.09 -11.51 14.63
C ARG A 45 -5.06 -10.07 15.14
N ASP A 46 -6.08 -9.27 14.85
CA ASP A 46 -6.20 -7.91 15.39
C ASP A 46 -6.19 -7.95 16.93
N ALA A 47 -6.96 -8.86 17.54
CA ALA A 47 -6.95 -9.06 18.99
C ALA A 47 -5.57 -9.47 19.55
N LYS A 48 -4.78 -10.25 18.80
CA LYS A 48 -3.42 -10.64 19.21
C LYS A 48 -2.41 -9.50 19.12
N ARG A 49 -2.66 -8.52 18.26
CA ARG A 49 -1.78 -7.35 18.06
C ARG A 49 -2.06 -6.23 19.05
N GLU A 50 -3.18 -6.26 19.77
CA GLU A 50 -3.53 -5.23 20.73
C GLU A 50 -2.39 -5.01 21.75
N GLY A 51 -1.92 -3.77 21.86
CA GLY A 51 -0.81 -3.41 22.74
C GLY A 51 0.60 -3.74 22.20
N ASN A 52 0.74 -4.32 21.01
CA ASN A 52 2.05 -4.59 20.41
C ASN A 52 2.81 -3.25 20.16
N PRO A 53 4.04 -3.07 20.70
CA PRO A 53 4.84 -1.86 20.50
C PRO A 53 5.13 -1.54 19.03
N ALA A 54 5.15 -2.55 18.14
CA ALA A 54 5.36 -2.38 16.70
C ALA A 54 4.26 -1.50 16.07
N LEU A 55 3.04 -1.48 16.61
CA LEU A 55 1.96 -0.60 16.15
C LEU A 55 2.30 0.89 16.26
N GLN A 56 3.24 1.25 17.15
CA GLN A 56 3.68 2.64 17.33
C GLN A 56 4.84 3.04 16.42
N TRP A 57 5.36 2.11 15.61
CA TRP A 57 6.46 2.39 14.71
C TRP A 57 6.02 3.34 13.61
N ARG A 58 6.90 4.29 13.29
CA ARG A 58 6.70 5.20 12.16
C ARG A 58 7.22 4.52 10.90
N MET A 59 6.36 4.35 9.92
CA MET A 59 6.66 3.68 8.66
C MET A 59 6.66 4.66 7.51
N THR A 60 7.61 4.53 6.58
CA THR A 60 7.66 5.31 5.34
C THR A 60 7.71 4.37 4.13
N PHE A 61 6.66 4.39 3.32
CA PHE A 61 6.59 3.61 2.08
C PHE A 61 6.60 4.54 0.87
N LEU A 62 7.05 4.01 -0.27
CA LEU A 62 7.12 4.73 -1.53
C LEU A 62 6.07 4.16 -2.48
N TRP A 63 5.32 5.06 -3.08
CA TRP A 63 4.48 4.73 -4.22
C TRP A 63 5.04 5.36 -5.49
N PRO A 64 5.04 4.61 -6.61
CA PRO A 64 5.30 5.20 -7.91
C PRO A 64 4.20 6.23 -8.20
N GLY A 65 4.62 7.41 -8.63
CA GLY A 65 3.73 8.46 -9.08
C GLY A 65 4.20 9.07 -10.37
N GLU A 66 3.31 9.82 -11.00
CA GLU A 66 3.59 10.54 -12.23
C GLU A 66 3.03 11.96 -12.08
N LEU A 67 3.84 12.95 -12.48
CA LEU A 67 3.35 14.31 -12.61
C LEU A 67 2.42 14.39 -13.80
N SER A 68 1.27 15.00 -13.57
CA SER A 68 0.31 15.34 -14.61
C SER A 68 0.31 16.85 -14.83
N ASN A 69 -0.85 17.42 -15.16
CA ASN A 69 -0.97 18.81 -15.56
C ASN A 69 -0.53 19.79 -14.46
N TYR A 70 0.08 20.89 -14.90
CA TYR A 70 0.34 22.04 -14.04
C TYR A 70 -0.98 22.68 -13.61
N ASP A 71 -1.13 22.88 -12.30
CA ASP A 71 -2.24 23.58 -11.68
C ASP A 71 -1.83 25.03 -11.37
N PRO A 72 -2.25 26.02 -12.18
CA PRO A 72 -1.90 27.41 -11.95
C PRO A 72 -2.57 28.00 -10.71
N LYS A 73 -3.68 27.43 -10.22
CA LYS A 73 -4.37 27.92 -9.02
C LYS A 73 -3.53 27.67 -7.77
N ASN A 74 -2.93 26.48 -7.70
CA ASN A 74 -2.14 26.05 -6.54
C ASN A 74 -0.62 26.21 -6.77
N GLY A 75 -0.19 26.52 -8.01
CA GLY A 75 1.21 26.77 -8.35
C GLY A 75 2.08 25.52 -8.42
N GLY A 76 1.48 24.36 -8.66
CA GLY A 76 2.12 23.04 -8.59
C GLY A 76 1.66 22.06 -9.66
N PHE A 77 2.04 20.81 -9.54
CA PHE A 77 1.66 19.73 -10.47
C PHE A 77 0.76 18.73 -9.77
N ARG A 78 -0.34 18.34 -10.41
CA ARG A 78 -1.16 17.23 -9.92
C ARG A 78 -0.40 15.92 -10.05
N VAL A 79 -0.62 15.00 -9.11
CA VAL A 79 0.06 13.72 -9.09
C VAL A 79 -0.94 12.57 -9.23
N ALA A 80 -0.68 11.68 -10.19
CA ALA A 80 -1.28 10.36 -10.21
C ALA A 80 -0.38 9.42 -9.41
N VAL A 81 -0.95 8.60 -8.52
CA VAL A 81 -0.19 7.66 -7.69
C VAL A 81 -0.74 6.26 -7.87
N GLY A 82 0.15 5.30 -8.10
CA GLY A 82 -0.18 3.88 -8.24
C GLY A 82 0.14 3.08 -6.98
N PRO A 83 -0.59 1.98 -6.70
CA PRO A 83 -0.22 1.07 -5.62
C PRO A 83 1.12 0.40 -5.93
N LYS A 84 1.97 0.25 -4.92
CA LYS A 84 3.16 -0.62 -4.98
C LYS A 84 2.84 -1.97 -4.36
N PHE A 85 3.01 -3.04 -5.13
CA PHE A 85 2.91 -4.41 -4.65
C PHE A 85 4.29 -4.89 -4.20
N ASN A 86 4.41 -5.38 -2.96
CA ASN A 86 5.67 -5.82 -2.40
C ASN A 86 5.57 -7.32 -2.10
N PRO A 87 6.15 -8.20 -2.93
CA PRO A 87 6.22 -9.63 -2.64
C PRO A 87 7.07 -9.88 -1.39
N THR A 88 6.56 -10.69 -0.48
CA THR A 88 7.21 -11.09 0.78
C THR A 88 6.82 -12.52 1.11
N ARG A 89 7.45 -13.15 2.10
CA ARG A 89 6.97 -14.45 2.65
C ARG A 89 5.61 -14.37 3.33
N TRP A 90 5.15 -13.16 3.66
CA TRP A 90 3.82 -12.93 4.19
C TRP A 90 2.76 -12.87 3.09
N GLY A 91 3.15 -12.88 1.81
CA GLY A 91 2.29 -12.62 0.65
C GLY A 91 2.64 -11.31 -0.04
N ILE A 92 1.75 -10.81 -0.88
CA ILE A 92 1.85 -9.49 -1.49
C ILE A 92 1.38 -8.45 -0.47
N VAL A 93 2.31 -7.64 0.02
CA VAL A 93 2.05 -6.57 0.98
C VAL A 93 1.85 -5.23 0.26
N ARG A 94 0.77 -4.53 0.59
CA ARG A 94 0.45 -3.18 0.13
C ARG A 94 0.13 -2.30 1.33
N PHE A 95 0.71 -1.12 1.36
CA PHE A 95 0.34 -0.05 2.29
C PHE A 95 -0.74 0.83 1.65
N THR A 96 -1.77 1.24 2.38
CA THR A 96 -2.82 2.16 1.91
C THR A 96 -3.14 3.18 3.00
N LEU A 97 -3.25 4.47 2.64
CA LEU A 97 -3.73 5.49 3.57
C LEU A 97 -5.26 5.46 3.64
N GLU A 98 -5.80 5.70 4.84
CA GLU A 98 -7.25 5.81 5.10
C GLU A 98 -7.92 6.82 4.16
N GLU A 99 -7.30 7.98 3.97
CA GLU A 99 -7.74 8.99 3.04
C GLU A 99 -6.53 9.52 2.25
N VAL A 100 -6.40 9.07 1.00
CA VAL A 100 -5.58 9.79 0.02
C VAL A 100 -6.52 10.78 -0.66
N SER A 101 -6.36 12.08 -0.40
CA SER A 101 -7.03 13.08 -1.21
C SER A 101 -6.68 12.86 -2.68
N SER A 102 -7.70 12.82 -3.55
CA SER A 102 -7.51 12.71 -5.01
C SER A 102 -6.77 13.92 -5.60
N ASP A 103 -6.57 14.98 -4.81
CA ASP A 103 -6.00 16.26 -5.23
C ASP A 103 -4.57 16.43 -4.70
N LEU A 104 -3.71 15.41 -4.84
CA LEU A 104 -2.29 15.54 -4.52
C LEU A 104 -1.61 16.51 -5.47
N ILE A 105 -0.97 17.54 -4.90
CA ILE A 105 -0.23 18.57 -5.63
C ILE A 105 1.21 18.62 -5.12
N VAL A 106 2.16 18.50 -6.03
CA VAL A 106 3.58 18.72 -5.75
C VAL A 106 3.91 20.19 -6.02
N LEU A 107 4.55 20.82 -5.02
CA LEU A 107 5.01 22.21 -5.08
C LEU A 107 6.54 22.22 -5.16
N PRO A 108 7.13 22.12 -6.36
CA PRO A 108 8.57 22.16 -6.52
C PRO A 108 9.10 23.58 -6.30
N MET A 109 10.39 23.67 -5.98
CA MET A 109 11.11 24.97 -5.97
C MET A 109 10.99 25.66 -7.33
N ALA A 110 10.97 27.00 -7.35
CA ALA A 110 10.70 27.78 -8.55
C ALA A 110 11.55 27.37 -9.77
N ALA A 111 12.86 27.16 -9.57
CA ALA A 111 13.77 26.73 -10.64
C ALA A 111 13.39 25.36 -11.23
N LEU A 112 12.97 24.42 -10.39
CA LEU A 112 12.56 23.08 -10.82
C LEU A 112 11.17 23.09 -11.45
N ARG A 113 10.27 23.96 -10.97
CA ARG A 113 8.90 24.11 -11.49
C ARG A 113 8.90 24.41 -13.00
N ASP A 114 9.74 25.35 -13.42
CA ASP A 114 9.74 25.79 -14.83
C ASP A 114 10.33 24.72 -15.75
N VAL A 115 11.36 24.00 -15.27
CA VAL A 115 11.92 22.83 -15.97
C VAL A 115 10.88 21.72 -16.12
N LEU A 116 10.19 21.35 -15.04
CA LEU A 116 9.18 20.29 -15.07
C LEU A 116 8.00 20.64 -15.97
N ARG A 117 7.57 21.91 -15.95
CA ARG A 117 6.50 22.41 -16.81
C ARG A 117 6.86 22.30 -18.29
N ALA A 118 8.06 22.75 -18.66
CA ALA A 118 8.53 22.69 -20.04
C ALA A 118 8.67 21.24 -20.55
N ARG A 119 8.98 20.28 -19.68
CA ARG A 119 9.02 18.85 -20.02
C ARG A 119 7.60 18.30 -20.28
N LEU A 120 6.65 18.61 -19.41
CA LEU A 120 5.26 18.20 -19.58
C LEU A 120 4.61 18.83 -20.82
N GLU A 121 4.91 20.10 -21.13
CA GLU A 121 4.45 20.79 -22.35
C GLU A 121 4.98 20.13 -23.64
N LYS A 122 6.11 19.42 -23.57
CA LYS A 122 6.64 18.61 -24.68
C LYS A 122 6.03 17.21 -24.75
N GLY A 123 5.11 16.88 -23.83
CA GLY A 123 4.52 15.55 -23.71
C GLY A 123 5.44 14.51 -23.06
N GLU A 124 6.48 14.93 -22.34
CA GLU A 124 7.32 14.00 -21.58
C GLU A 124 6.57 13.50 -20.33
N HIS A 125 6.69 12.20 -20.05
CA HIS A 125 6.25 11.61 -18.79
C HIS A 125 7.29 11.88 -17.71
N VAL A 126 6.84 12.40 -16.57
CA VAL A 126 7.72 12.67 -15.42
C VAL A 126 7.32 11.80 -14.25
N GLU A 127 8.03 10.69 -14.09
CA GLU A 127 7.92 9.80 -12.95
C GLU A 127 8.52 10.42 -11.68
N ILE A 128 7.87 10.17 -10.56
CA ILE A 128 8.30 10.57 -9.22
C ILE A 128 8.04 9.44 -8.23
N GLU A 129 8.73 9.49 -7.10
CA GLU A 129 8.38 8.65 -5.95
C GLU A 129 7.68 9.48 -4.89
N VAL A 130 6.55 8.98 -4.39
CA VAL A 130 5.78 9.63 -3.32
C VAL A 130 6.06 8.91 -2.01
N ALA A 131 6.78 9.58 -1.11
CA ALA A 131 7.05 9.08 0.23
C ALA A 131 5.88 9.39 1.17
N MET A 132 5.17 8.35 1.57
CA MET A 132 4.09 8.42 2.54
C MET A 132 4.60 7.93 3.89
N THR A 133 4.37 8.70 4.95
CA THR A 133 4.83 8.36 6.29
C THR A 133 3.71 8.42 7.30
N GLY A 134 3.52 7.34 8.06
CA GLY A 134 2.44 7.24 9.05
C GLY A 134 2.73 6.20 10.13
N ARG A 135 1.71 5.91 10.94
CA ARG A 135 1.64 4.76 11.87
C ARG A 135 0.44 3.92 11.48
N LEU A 136 0.46 2.63 11.82
CA LEU A 136 -0.69 1.77 11.59
C LEU A 136 -1.85 2.13 12.52
N ILE A 137 -3.07 1.87 12.05
CA ILE A 137 -4.24 1.82 12.92
C ILE A 137 -4.16 0.54 13.74
N PRO A 138 -4.14 0.61 15.07
CA PRO A 138 -4.09 -0.57 15.94
C PRO A 138 -5.20 -1.59 15.64
N GLU A 139 -6.42 -1.10 15.41
CA GLU A 139 -7.65 -1.89 15.33
C GLU A 139 -7.88 -2.55 13.96
N GLU A 140 -7.12 -2.19 12.92
CA GLU A 140 -7.29 -2.66 11.53
C GLU A 140 -5.93 -2.80 10.82
N SER A 141 -4.89 -3.13 11.57
CA SER A 141 -3.49 -3.02 11.15
C SER A 141 -3.12 -3.87 9.93
N ILE A 142 -3.73 -5.06 9.79
CA ILE A 142 -3.50 -5.95 8.64
C ILE A 142 -4.82 -6.56 8.16
N LEU A 143 -5.19 -6.27 6.91
CA LEU A 143 -6.31 -6.92 6.22
C LEU A 143 -5.80 -8.01 5.27
N CYS A 144 -6.21 -9.25 5.52
CA CYS A 144 -5.88 -10.39 4.65
C CYS A 144 -6.97 -10.59 3.58
N GLY A 145 -6.63 -10.55 2.29
CA GLY A 145 -7.60 -10.76 1.19
C GLY A 145 -7.01 -10.67 -0.22
N VAL A 146 -7.75 -11.16 -1.24
CA VAL A 146 -7.36 -11.11 -2.66
C VAL A 146 -8.21 -10.09 -3.43
N ARG A 147 -7.58 -9.50 -4.45
CA ARG A 147 -8.06 -8.53 -5.45
C ARG A 147 -9.48 -8.00 -5.27
N GLY A 148 -9.58 -6.69 -5.07
CA GLY A 148 -10.79 -5.94 -5.43
C GLY A 148 -11.80 -5.70 -4.31
N MET A 149 -11.51 -6.07 -3.05
CA MET A 149 -12.25 -5.48 -1.94
C MET A 149 -11.90 -3.99 -1.86
N GLY A 150 -12.79 -3.18 -2.42
CA GLY A 150 -12.88 -1.78 -2.07
C GLY A 150 -12.92 -1.66 -0.55
N LEU A 151 -11.98 -0.89 -0.02
CA LEU A 151 -11.93 -0.38 1.36
C LEU A 151 -13.10 0.58 1.58
N SER A 152 -14.33 0.10 1.39
CA SER A 152 -15.54 0.87 1.57
C SER A 152 -16.35 0.23 2.69
N ARG A 153 -15.81 0.29 3.91
CA ARG A 153 -16.60 0.43 5.15
C ARG A 153 -15.70 0.49 6.38
N LEU A 154 -16.02 1.47 7.23
CA LEU A 154 -15.61 1.65 8.64
C LEU A 154 -14.14 2.14 8.73
N LEU A 155 -13.76 3.24 9.39
CA LEU A 155 -14.32 4.05 10.48
C LEU A 155 -14.04 5.54 10.30
N ASN A 156 -14.71 6.35 11.11
CA ASN A 156 -14.62 7.81 11.17
C ASN A 156 -13.45 8.23 12.08
N SER A 157 -12.32 8.64 11.51
CA SER A 157 -11.18 9.20 12.28
C SER A 157 -10.56 10.38 11.55
N SER A 158 -10.48 11.52 12.22
CA SER A 158 -9.95 12.79 11.67
C SER A 158 -8.41 12.85 11.64
N ARG A 159 -7.71 11.74 11.38
CA ARG A 159 -6.24 11.68 11.32
C ARG A 159 -5.79 10.80 10.16
N PRO A 160 -4.76 11.17 9.38
CA PRO A 160 -4.24 10.32 8.32
C PRO A 160 -3.64 9.06 8.95
N ALA A 161 -4.29 7.93 8.76
CA ALA A 161 -3.87 6.66 9.31
C ALA A 161 -3.55 5.64 8.21
N LEU A 162 -2.68 4.68 8.53
CA LEU A 162 -2.13 3.72 7.57
C LEU A 162 -2.70 2.31 7.83
N PHE A 163 -3.06 1.63 6.75
CA PHE A 163 -3.42 0.22 6.76
C PHE A 163 -2.45 -0.60 5.92
N VAL A 164 -2.23 -1.85 6.31
CA VAL A 164 -1.52 -2.84 5.51
C VAL A 164 -2.53 -3.85 4.98
N ALA A 165 -2.60 -4.00 3.66
CA ALA A 165 -3.29 -5.11 3.03
C ALA A 165 -2.25 -6.16 2.66
N VAL A 166 -2.52 -7.43 2.99
CA VAL A 166 -1.68 -8.56 2.61
C VAL A 166 -2.53 -9.55 1.83
N GLY A 167 -2.11 -9.88 0.61
CA GLY A 167 -2.80 -10.81 -0.28
C GLY A 167 -1.92 -11.96 -0.75
N GLU A 168 -2.51 -12.94 -1.40
CA GLU A 168 -1.80 -14.12 -1.94
C GLU A 168 -0.75 -13.74 -3.00
N MET A 169 0.36 -14.49 -3.06
CA MET A 169 1.31 -14.46 -4.18
C MET A 169 0.75 -15.28 -5.36
N ASP A 170 0.22 -14.60 -6.37
CA ASP A 170 -0.11 -15.26 -7.63
C ASP A 170 1.19 -15.69 -8.34
N GLN A 171 1.30 -16.96 -8.75
CA GLN A 171 2.47 -17.49 -9.48
C GLN A 171 2.74 -16.73 -10.79
N ALA A 172 1.76 -15.97 -11.30
CA ALA A 172 1.90 -15.10 -12.46
C ALA A 172 2.88 -13.93 -12.24
N CYS A 173 3.16 -13.52 -11.00
CA CYS A 173 4.12 -12.45 -10.70
C CYS A 173 5.59 -12.91 -10.75
N VAL A 174 5.86 -14.21 -10.95
CA VAL A 174 7.23 -14.76 -11.11
C VAL A 174 7.63 -14.90 -12.60
N SER A 175 6.72 -14.62 -13.54
CA SER A 175 6.97 -14.78 -14.98
C SER A 175 6.91 -13.46 -15.76
N SER A 176 7.74 -12.50 -15.39
CA SER A 176 8.17 -11.46 -16.34
C SER A 176 9.57 -10.95 -16.01
N ASP A 177 10.51 -11.86 -15.81
CA ASP A 177 11.94 -11.62 -15.96
C ASP A 177 12.63 -12.90 -16.43
N ASN A 178 12.27 -13.32 -17.64
CA ASN A 178 13.15 -14.15 -18.46
C ASN A 178 12.80 -13.99 -19.94
N ARG A 179 13.16 -12.83 -20.49
CA ARG A 179 13.50 -12.73 -21.92
C ARG A 179 14.94 -12.25 -22.01
N GLY A 180 15.84 -13.21 -22.17
CA GLY A 180 17.25 -12.93 -22.33
C GLY A 180 18.04 -14.20 -22.59
N SER A 181 17.87 -14.80 -23.77
CA SER A 181 18.93 -15.22 -24.71
C SER A 181 18.31 -15.99 -25.87
#